data_AF-A0A6P1MBA5-F1
#
_entry.id   AF-A0A6P1MBA5-F1
#
_cell.length_a   1.000
_cell.length_b   1.000
_cell.length_c   1.000
_cell.angle_alpha   90.00
_cell.angle_beta   90.00
_cell.angle_gamma   90.00
#
_symmetry.space_group_name_H-M   'P 1'
#
loop_
_entity.id
_entity.type
_entity.pdbx_description
1 polymer ?
#
loop_
_entity_poly.entity_id
_entity_poly.type
_entity_poly.pdbx_seq_one_letter_code
_entity_poly.pdbx_strand_id
1 'polypeptide(L)'
;MRKFLLGDFMQNMEDKIKTYYNLLLNVFANTKRTKHIKSVLCQRLTSEYNELSAKQDYESSDEILKFEKDITSKINLMKKNLTGVVGIRIELDKSHHNVAEDMTVIFNSSYNKPEADKEKIYMNIIKEISKIDFCFLPSVEDWWFDCNQCFVICALDEKGGCIGSMGDYSGVGDEIPVGYISTEGYYGQVAKNLKEFLELVVFYPFWRDVIECQQSGKSYDVVKMEKEWAEGIAEYHKKQTKIAIDLQLHKNADSISHMFINLQQTKNFLVWACDDKNTKFKMLLQL
;
A
#
# COMPACT_ATOMS: atom_id res chain seq x y z
N MET A 1 -33.77 29.95 -28.10
CA MET A 1 -33.78 28.53 -27.70
C MET A 1 -32.38 27.92 -27.61
N ARG A 2 -31.51 28.03 -28.64
CA ARG A 2 -30.16 27.40 -28.63
C ARG A 2 -29.15 27.98 -27.61
N LYS A 3 -29.13 29.30 -27.36
CA LYS A 3 -28.30 29.90 -26.29
C LYS A 3 -28.67 29.43 -24.88
N PHE A 4 -29.92 29.02 -24.68
CA PHE A 4 -30.42 28.56 -23.38
C PHE A 4 -29.88 27.16 -23.06
N LEU A 5 -29.85 26.27 -24.07
CA LEU A 5 -29.30 24.92 -23.94
C LEU A 5 -27.80 24.90 -23.67
N LEU A 6 -27.04 25.86 -24.21
CA LEU A 6 -25.60 25.97 -23.94
C LEU A 6 -25.33 26.42 -22.50
N GLY A 7 -26.15 27.32 -21.95
CA GLY A 7 -26.03 27.77 -20.55
C GLY A 7 -26.28 26.65 -19.55
N ASP A 8 -27.35 25.87 -19.75
CA ASP A 8 -27.69 24.73 -18.88
C ASP A 8 -26.63 23.62 -18.97
N PHE A 9 -26.09 23.37 -20.17
CA PHE A 9 -25.00 22.42 -20.39
C PHE A 9 -23.71 22.85 -19.67
N MET A 10 -23.39 24.14 -19.74
CA MET A 10 -22.22 24.72 -19.09
C MET A 10 -22.30 24.65 -17.56
N GLN A 11 -23.47 24.95 -16.99
CA GLN A 11 -23.70 24.85 -15.54
C GLN A 11 -23.58 23.39 -15.06
N ASN A 12 -24.14 22.44 -15.82
CA ASN A 12 -24.04 21.01 -15.52
C ASN A 12 -22.57 20.50 -15.51
N MET A 13 -21.76 20.99 -16.45
CA MET A 13 -20.32 20.70 -16.51
C MET A 13 -19.57 21.24 -15.30
N GLU A 14 -19.84 22.49 -14.89
CA GLU A 14 -19.21 23.09 -13.71
C GLU A 14 -19.53 22.28 -12.44
N ASP A 15 -20.79 21.87 -12.29
CA ASP A 15 -21.24 21.03 -11.16
C ASP A 15 -20.60 19.64 -11.19
N LYS A 16 -20.39 19.06 -12.37
CA LYS A 16 -19.66 17.80 -12.55
C LYS A 16 -18.18 17.95 -12.21
N ILE A 17 -17.50 19.01 -12.64
CA ILE A 17 -16.10 19.29 -12.27
C ILE A 17 -15.98 19.44 -10.75
N LYS A 18 -16.90 20.16 -10.10
CA LYS A 18 -16.98 20.25 -8.63
C LYS A 18 -17.24 18.89 -7.97
N THR A 19 -18.09 18.07 -8.57
CA THR A 19 -18.34 16.70 -8.09
C THR A 19 -17.09 15.82 -8.23
N TYR A 20 -16.35 15.93 -9.34
CA TYR A 20 -15.09 15.23 -9.57
C TYR A 20 -13.99 15.73 -8.62
N TYR A 21 -13.95 17.03 -8.35
CA TYR A 21 -13.09 17.64 -7.34
C TYR A 21 -13.35 17.01 -5.96
N ASN A 22 -14.62 16.94 -5.54
CA ASN A 22 -15.02 16.33 -4.27
C ASN A 22 -14.71 14.82 -4.21
N LEU A 23 -14.84 14.10 -5.33
CA LEU A 23 -14.46 12.70 -5.43
C LEU A 23 -12.93 12.51 -5.31
N LEU A 24 -12.13 13.35 -5.95
CA LEU A 24 -10.67 13.34 -5.80
C LEU A 24 -10.24 13.74 -4.39
N LEU A 25 -11.01 14.58 -3.69
CA LEU A 25 -10.78 14.92 -2.29
C LEU A 25 -10.94 13.70 -1.38
N ASN A 26 -11.95 12.86 -1.62
CA ASN A 26 -12.25 11.68 -0.81
C ASN A 26 -11.34 10.47 -1.12
N VAL A 27 -10.76 10.42 -2.32
CA VAL A 27 -10.01 9.25 -2.81
C VAL A 27 -8.52 9.28 -2.45
N PHE A 28 -7.92 10.46 -2.30
CA PHE A 28 -6.52 10.59 -1.93
C PHE A 28 -6.38 11.03 -0.47
N ALA A 29 -5.69 10.23 0.35
CA ALA A 29 -5.27 10.61 1.71
C ALA A 29 -4.73 12.04 1.74
N ASN A 30 -5.08 12.81 2.77
CA ASN A 30 -4.95 14.27 2.79
C ASN A 30 -3.52 14.78 3.03
N THR A 31 -2.52 14.14 2.41
CA THR A 31 -1.10 14.48 2.51
C THR A 31 -0.75 15.76 1.73
N LYS A 32 0.37 16.39 2.07
CA LYS A 32 0.81 17.64 1.44
C LYS A 32 1.09 17.48 -0.06
N ARG A 33 1.55 16.29 -0.48
CA ARG A 33 1.83 15.93 -1.88
C ARG A 33 0.55 15.65 -2.66
N THR A 34 -0.40 14.92 -2.09
CA THR A 34 -1.71 14.73 -2.75
C THR A 34 -2.43 16.07 -2.88
N LYS A 35 -2.31 17.00 -1.93
CA LYS A 35 -2.80 18.39 -2.09
C LYS A 35 -2.18 19.13 -3.26
N HIS A 36 -0.87 18.98 -3.50
CA HIS A 36 -0.21 19.60 -4.65
C HIS A 36 -0.63 18.95 -5.98
N ILE A 37 -0.64 17.61 -6.06
CA ILE A 37 -1.12 16.89 -7.25
C ILE A 37 -2.60 17.22 -7.52
N LYS A 38 -3.44 17.28 -6.48
CA LYS A 38 -4.84 17.75 -6.54
C LYS A 38 -4.90 19.16 -7.12
N SER A 39 -4.13 20.11 -6.58
CA SER A 39 -4.06 21.49 -7.06
C SER A 39 -3.71 21.58 -8.54
N VAL A 40 -2.68 20.87 -8.98
CA VAL A 40 -2.19 20.90 -10.37
C VAL A 40 -3.21 20.28 -11.33
N LEU A 41 -3.81 19.14 -10.98
CA LEU A 41 -4.87 18.52 -11.78
C LEU A 41 -6.09 19.43 -11.89
N CYS A 42 -6.50 20.07 -10.79
CA CYS A 42 -7.66 20.95 -10.79
C CYS A 42 -7.41 22.21 -11.60
N GLN A 43 -6.22 22.81 -11.49
CA GLN A 43 -5.84 23.96 -12.32
C GLN A 43 -5.82 23.60 -13.81
N ARG A 44 -5.27 22.44 -14.17
CA ARG A 44 -5.24 21.97 -15.56
C ARG A 44 -6.63 21.73 -16.11
N LEU A 45 -7.48 20.99 -15.38
CA LEU A 45 -8.87 20.72 -15.78
C LEU A 45 -9.68 22.01 -15.91
N THR A 46 -9.47 22.97 -15.01
CA THR A 46 -10.14 24.28 -15.05
C THR A 46 -9.66 25.12 -16.25
N SER A 47 -8.36 25.11 -16.55
CA SER A 47 -7.80 25.83 -17.72
C SER A 47 -8.35 25.26 -19.02
N GLU A 48 -8.31 23.94 -19.19
CA GLU A 48 -8.75 23.24 -20.39
C GLU A 48 -10.26 23.42 -20.61
N TYR A 49 -11.05 23.41 -19.52
CA TYR A 49 -12.46 23.77 -19.57
C TYR A 49 -12.70 25.22 -20.00
N ASN A 50 -11.98 26.18 -19.41
CA ASN A 50 -12.14 27.60 -19.74
C ASN A 50 -11.78 27.90 -21.19
N GLU A 51 -10.72 27.25 -21.71
CA GLU A 51 -10.31 27.36 -23.11
C GLU A 51 -11.37 26.81 -24.06
N LEU A 52 -11.94 25.64 -23.77
CA LEU A 52 -13.01 25.05 -24.58
C LEU A 52 -14.30 25.88 -24.50
N SER A 53 -14.61 26.44 -23.34
CA SER A 53 -15.79 27.26 -23.10
C SER A 53 -15.73 28.62 -23.79
N ALA A 54 -14.53 29.17 -23.98
CA ALA A 54 -14.31 30.43 -24.67
C ALA A 54 -14.58 30.36 -26.18
N LYS A 55 -14.47 29.17 -26.79
CA LYS A 55 -14.64 28.98 -28.24
C LYS A 55 -16.11 29.09 -28.70
N GLN A 56 -17.08 28.83 -27.82
CA GLN A 56 -18.54 28.95 -28.06
C GLN A 56 -19.06 28.38 -29.40
N ASP A 57 -18.40 27.36 -29.95
CA ASP A 57 -18.80 26.71 -31.21
C ASP A 57 -19.23 25.25 -31.00
N TYR A 58 -19.84 24.68 -32.04
CA TYR A 58 -20.42 23.34 -32.00
C TYR A 58 -19.35 22.24 -31.95
N GLU A 59 -18.22 22.43 -32.63
CA GLU A 59 -17.07 21.49 -32.57
C GLU A 59 -16.49 21.41 -31.16
N SER A 60 -16.42 22.54 -30.45
CA SER A 60 -16.00 22.58 -29.04
C SER A 60 -16.95 21.82 -28.12
N SER A 61 -18.24 21.69 -28.46
CA SER A 61 -19.19 20.92 -27.66
C SER A 61 -18.93 19.41 -27.73
N ASP A 62 -18.55 18.89 -28.91
CA ASP A 62 -18.16 17.49 -29.08
C ASP A 62 -16.79 17.19 -28.43
N GLU A 63 -15.85 18.13 -28.49
CA GLU A 63 -14.57 18.04 -27.78
C GLU A 63 -14.76 18.01 -26.26
N ILE A 64 -15.65 18.87 -25.73
CA ILE A 64 -16.02 18.88 -24.30
C ILE A 64 -16.62 17.54 -23.87
N LEU A 65 -17.55 16.98 -24.66
CA LEU A 65 -18.16 15.67 -24.36
C LEU A 65 -17.14 14.53 -24.38
N LYS A 66 -16.16 14.58 -25.30
CA LYS A 66 -15.07 13.60 -25.38
C LYS A 66 -14.13 13.72 -24.16
N PHE A 67 -13.79 14.94 -23.76
CA PHE A 67 -13.00 15.22 -22.57
C PHE A 67 -13.69 14.74 -21.30
N GLU A 68 -15.00 14.98 -21.16
CA GLU A 68 -15.80 14.48 -20.04
C GLU A 68 -15.76 12.95 -19.96
N LYS A 69 -15.96 12.25 -21.08
CA LYS A 69 -15.88 10.78 -21.13
C LYS A 69 -14.49 10.27 -20.74
N ASP A 70 -13.43 10.92 -21.21
CA ASP A 70 -12.05 10.53 -20.89
C ASP A 70 -11.74 10.72 -19.40
N ILE A 71 -12.13 11.86 -18.82
CA ILE A 71 -11.99 12.12 -17.38
C ILE A 71 -12.81 11.14 -16.56
N THR A 72 -14.07 10.92 -16.93
CA THR A 72 -14.96 9.99 -16.23
C THR A 72 -14.39 8.58 -16.26
N SER A 73 -13.87 8.15 -17.42
CA SER A 73 -13.20 6.86 -17.58
C SER A 73 -11.95 6.76 -16.70
N LYS A 74 -11.08 7.78 -16.70
CA LYS A 74 -9.89 7.85 -15.85
C LYS A 74 -10.23 7.88 -14.37
N ILE A 75 -11.27 8.61 -13.95
CA ILE A 75 -11.74 8.66 -12.57
C ILE A 75 -12.36 7.32 -12.16
N ASN A 76 -13.13 6.67 -13.02
CA ASN A 76 -13.66 5.35 -12.73
C ASN A 76 -12.56 4.30 -12.67
N LEU A 77 -11.53 4.41 -13.51
CA LEU A 77 -10.32 3.59 -13.45
C LEU A 77 -9.56 3.85 -12.13
N MET A 78 -9.35 5.12 -11.77
CA MET A 78 -8.73 5.50 -10.50
C MET A 78 -9.54 5.01 -9.31
N LYS A 79 -10.86 5.23 -9.28
CA LYS A 79 -11.77 4.71 -8.24
C LYS A 79 -11.70 3.20 -8.17
N LYS A 80 -11.77 2.48 -9.28
CA LYS A 80 -11.64 1.02 -9.33
C LYS A 80 -10.29 0.54 -8.78
N ASN A 81 -9.23 1.32 -8.99
CA ASN A 81 -7.89 1.06 -8.47
C ASN A 81 -7.72 1.52 -6.99
N LEU A 82 -8.57 2.43 -6.50
CA LEU A 82 -8.47 3.07 -5.17
C LEU A 82 -9.51 2.56 -4.16
N THR A 83 -10.64 2.02 -4.60
CA THR A 83 -11.63 1.30 -3.77
C THR A 83 -11.29 -0.19 -3.65
N GLY A 84 -10.05 -0.57 -3.98
CA GLY A 84 -9.61 -1.95 -3.92
C GLY A 84 -9.02 -2.33 -2.60
N VAL A 85 -9.38 -3.55 -2.18
CA VAL A 85 -8.53 -4.40 -1.36
C VAL A 85 -7.08 -4.19 -1.81
N VAL A 86 -6.21 -3.77 -0.91
CA VAL A 86 -4.77 -3.89 -1.13
C VAL A 86 -4.48 -5.37 -1.08
N GLY A 87 -4.48 -6.02 -2.24
CA GLY A 87 -4.05 -7.39 -2.39
C GLY A 87 -2.59 -7.42 -2.77
N ILE A 88 -1.82 -8.32 -2.16
CA ILE A 88 -0.58 -8.76 -2.78
C ILE A 88 -0.99 -9.69 -3.92
N ARG A 89 -0.65 -9.33 -5.16
CA ARG A 89 -0.75 -10.26 -6.29
C ARG A 89 0.56 -10.99 -6.41
N ILE A 90 0.50 -12.31 -6.35
CA ILE A 90 1.68 -13.16 -6.53
C ILE A 90 1.58 -13.76 -7.92
N GLU A 91 2.24 -13.13 -8.89
CA GLU A 91 2.32 -13.67 -10.24
C GLU A 91 3.42 -14.74 -10.30
N LEU A 92 3.01 -16.00 -10.43
CA LEU A 92 3.91 -17.10 -10.73
C LEU A 92 4.02 -17.20 -12.25
N ASP A 93 5.14 -16.74 -12.83
CA ASP A 93 5.37 -16.88 -14.27
C ASP A 93 5.36 -18.36 -14.67
N LYS A 94 4.52 -18.69 -15.65
CA LYS A 94 4.35 -20.06 -16.18
C LYS A 94 5.25 -20.34 -17.38
N SER A 95 5.94 -19.33 -17.91
CA SER A 95 6.64 -19.42 -19.20
C SER A 95 8.13 -19.75 -19.09
N HIS A 96 8.74 -19.55 -17.92
CA HIS A 96 10.10 -19.96 -17.61
C HIS A 96 10.10 -20.84 -16.36
N HIS A 97 11.00 -21.83 -16.30
CA HIS A 97 11.11 -22.68 -15.12
C HIS A 97 11.31 -21.83 -13.86
N ASN A 98 10.27 -21.80 -13.01
CA ASN A 98 10.29 -21.52 -11.58
C ASN A 98 11.21 -20.36 -11.15
N VAL A 99 10.90 -19.12 -11.57
CA VAL A 99 11.41 -17.94 -10.88
C VAL A 99 10.28 -16.96 -10.61
N ALA A 100 9.97 -16.74 -9.33
CA ALA A 100 9.20 -15.60 -8.84
C ALA A 100 10.15 -14.41 -8.78
N GLU A 101 10.44 -13.85 -9.95
CA GLU A 101 11.23 -12.62 -10.09
C GLU A 101 10.36 -11.37 -9.81
N ASP A 102 9.07 -11.40 -10.14
CA ASP A 102 8.18 -10.22 -10.02
C ASP A 102 7.07 -10.39 -8.96
N MET A 103 7.40 -10.28 -7.66
CA MET A 103 6.36 -10.10 -6.63
C MET A 103 5.92 -8.64 -6.57
N THR A 104 4.89 -8.30 -7.35
CA THR A 104 4.34 -6.93 -7.38
C THR A 104 3.11 -6.80 -6.47
N VAL A 105 3.08 -5.79 -5.60
CA VAL A 105 1.83 -5.41 -4.90
C VAL A 105 0.91 -4.74 -5.93
N ILE A 106 -0.13 -5.45 -6.40
CA ILE A 106 -1.10 -4.89 -7.34
C ILE A 106 -2.39 -4.52 -6.61
N PHE A 107 -2.66 -3.23 -6.54
CA PHE A 107 -3.92 -2.66 -6.07
C PHE A 107 -5.02 -2.86 -7.11
N ASN A 108 -5.78 -3.96 -7.06
CA ASN A 108 -6.91 -4.12 -7.99
C ASN A 108 -8.12 -4.85 -7.37
N SER A 109 -9.26 -4.17 -7.39
CA SER A 109 -10.54 -4.59 -6.79
C SER A 109 -11.38 -5.53 -7.64
N SER A 110 -10.95 -5.88 -8.86
CA SER A 110 -11.85 -6.53 -9.83
C SER A 110 -11.43 -7.92 -10.24
N TYR A 111 -11.51 -8.92 -9.35
CA TYR A 111 -11.35 -10.31 -9.78
C TYR A 111 -12.32 -11.27 -9.09
N ASN A 112 -13.32 -11.70 -9.88
CA ASN A 112 -14.07 -12.95 -9.68
C ASN A 112 -13.38 -14.02 -10.55
N LYS A 113 -12.38 -14.77 -10.04
CA LYS A 113 -11.73 -15.91 -10.73
C LYS A 113 -11.05 -16.89 -9.74
N PRO A 114 -10.76 -18.15 -10.16
CA PRO A 114 -10.16 -19.21 -9.32
C PRO A 114 -8.78 -18.93 -8.71
N GLU A 115 -8.06 -17.91 -9.20
CA GLU A 115 -6.75 -17.51 -8.65
C GLU A 115 -6.89 -16.77 -7.31
N ALA A 116 -8.03 -16.11 -7.07
CA ALA A 116 -8.33 -15.46 -5.80
C ALA A 116 -8.43 -16.47 -4.63
N ASP A 117 -8.86 -17.71 -4.91
CA ASP A 117 -8.97 -18.75 -3.88
C ASP A 117 -7.58 -19.20 -3.39
N LYS A 118 -6.60 -19.31 -4.31
CA LYS A 118 -5.22 -19.68 -3.95
C LYS A 118 -4.53 -18.57 -3.16
N GLU A 119 -4.67 -17.33 -3.62
CA GLU A 119 -4.13 -16.16 -2.91
C GLU A 119 -4.71 -16.09 -1.50
N LYS A 120 -6.02 -16.26 -1.35
CA LYS A 120 -6.68 -16.29 -0.03
C LYS A 120 -6.17 -17.42 0.87
N ILE A 121 -5.91 -18.61 0.31
CA ILE A 121 -5.29 -19.72 1.06
C ILE A 121 -3.90 -19.32 1.54
N TYR A 122 -3.08 -18.71 0.69
CA TYR A 122 -1.74 -18.25 1.05
C TYR A 122 -1.76 -17.17 2.13
N MET A 123 -2.63 -16.16 1.98
CA MET A 123 -2.79 -15.12 3.00
C MET A 123 -3.26 -15.68 4.34
N ASN A 124 -4.16 -16.67 4.33
CA ASN A 124 -4.59 -17.37 5.54
C ASN A 124 -3.43 -18.14 6.19
N ILE A 125 -2.62 -18.87 5.40
CA ILE A 125 -1.45 -19.58 5.91
C ILE A 125 -0.46 -18.59 6.53
N ILE A 126 -0.14 -17.50 5.83
CA ILE A 126 0.78 -16.47 6.33
C ILE A 126 0.24 -15.85 7.61
N LYS A 127 -1.06 -15.54 7.68
CA LYS A 127 -1.72 -15.03 8.89
C LYS A 127 -1.61 -15.99 10.06
N GLU A 128 -1.84 -17.27 9.84
CA GLU A 128 -1.74 -18.28 10.90
C GLU A 128 -0.32 -18.39 11.47
N ILE A 129 0.70 -18.40 10.59
CA ILE A 129 2.10 -18.60 10.98
C ILE A 129 2.79 -17.34 11.51
N SER A 130 2.44 -16.15 11.00
CA SER A 130 3.14 -14.88 11.29
C SER A 130 2.32 -13.87 12.09
N LYS A 131 1.01 -14.15 12.26
CA LYS A 131 0.04 -13.22 12.85
C LYS A 131 -0.10 -11.90 12.06
N ILE A 132 0.15 -11.95 10.76
CA ILE A 132 0.00 -10.82 9.84
C ILE A 132 -1.17 -11.05 8.90
N ASP A 133 -2.12 -10.12 8.88
CA ASP A 133 -3.32 -10.17 8.05
C ASP A 133 -3.20 -9.25 6.83
N PHE A 134 -2.93 -9.85 5.66
CA PHE A 134 -2.89 -9.16 4.36
C PHE A 134 -4.29 -8.96 3.74
N CYS A 135 -5.34 -9.56 4.31
CA CYS A 135 -6.71 -9.42 3.81
C CYS A 135 -7.47 -8.30 4.52
N PHE A 136 -6.77 -7.40 5.20
CA PHE A 136 -7.39 -6.30 5.92
C PHE A 136 -7.99 -5.26 4.95
N LEU A 137 -9.26 -4.94 5.17
CA LEU A 137 -9.96 -3.83 4.52
C LEU A 137 -10.10 -2.71 5.55
N PRO A 138 -9.26 -1.66 5.49
CA PRO A 138 -9.44 -0.50 6.34
C PRO A 138 -10.71 0.24 5.98
N SER A 139 -11.39 0.82 6.97
CA SER A 139 -12.19 2.01 6.70
C SER A 139 -11.23 3.21 6.61
N VAL A 140 -11.48 4.15 5.71
CA VAL A 140 -10.57 5.28 5.40
C VAL A 140 -10.38 6.23 6.60
N GLU A 141 -11.19 6.08 7.65
CA GLU A 141 -11.24 6.96 8.82
C GLU A 141 -10.39 6.46 10.02
N ASP A 142 -9.72 5.30 9.92
CA ASP A 142 -9.18 4.59 11.09
C ASP A 142 -7.68 4.79 11.37
N TRP A 143 -6.94 5.62 10.61
CA TRP A 143 -5.48 5.70 10.79
C TRP A 143 -5.06 6.70 11.86
N TRP A 144 -4.35 6.20 12.87
CA TRP A 144 -3.84 6.97 14.03
C TRP A 144 -2.53 7.72 13.75
N PHE A 145 -1.99 7.63 12.54
CA PHE A 145 -0.72 8.26 12.17
C PHE A 145 -0.77 8.91 10.78
N ASP A 146 0.18 9.80 10.55
CA ASP A 146 0.47 10.43 9.26
C ASP A 146 1.99 10.47 9.02
N CYS A 147 2.42 10.58 7.77
CA CYS A 147 3.83 10.42 7.39
C CYS A 147 4.27 11.38 6.27
N ASN A 148 5.57 11.67 6.21
CA ASN A 148 6.11 12.68 5.29
C ASN A 148 6.28 12.18 3.85
N GLN A 149 6.23 10.86 3.65
CA GLN A 149 6.30 10.21 2.35
C GLN A 149 5.04 9.37 2.14
N CYS A 150 4.81 8.85 0.94
CA CYS A 150 3.73 7.91 0.70
C CYS A 150 3.98 6.62 1.51
N PHE A 151 2.95 6.16 2.23
CA PHE A 151 2.94 4.87 2.89
C PHE A 151 1.63 4.17 2.53
N VAL A 152 1.73 3.00 1.91
CA VAL A 152 0.54 2.26 1.48
C VAL A 152 0.50 0.94 2.21
N ILE A 153 -0.48 0.86 3.10
CA ILE A 153 -0.69 -0.26 4.00
C ILE A 153 -1.22 -1.44 3.20
N CYS A 154 -0.59 -2.60 3.36
CA CYS A 154 -0.99 -3.86 2.75
C CYS A 154 -1.26 -4.98 3.77
N ALA A 155 -0.89 -4.79 5.04
CA ALA A 155 -1.21 -5.75 6.09
C ALA A 155 -1.25 -5.10 7.47
N LEU A 156 -1.88 -5.81 8.42
CA LEU A 156 -1.80 -5.50 9.84
C LEU A 156 -1.21 -6.68 10.62
N ASP A 157 -0.50 -6.40 11.71
CA ASP A 157 -0.21 -7.42 12.72
C ASP A 157 -1.36 -7.57 13.73
N GLU A 158 -1.25 -8.56 14.62
CA GLU A 158 -2.24 -8.82 15.67
C GLU A 158 -2.37 -7.71 16.74
N LYS A 159 -1.39 -6.81 16.85
CA LYS A 159 -1.40 -5.65 17.74
C LYS A 159 -1.94 -4.38 17.04
N GLY A 160 -2.38 -4.51 15.78
CA GLY A 160 -2.86 -3.41 14.95
C GLY A 160 -1.75 -2.61 14.26
N GLY A 161 -0.48 -3.01 14.38
CA GLY A 161 0.63 -2.39 13.68
C GLY A 161 0.48 -2.51 12.16
N CYS A 162 0.75 -1.42 11.44
CA CYS A 162 0.60 -1.32 10.00
C CYS A 162 1.87 -1.72 9.27
N ILE A 163 1.71 -2.52 8.22
CA ILE A 163 2.77 -2.96 7.32
C ILE A 163 2.42 -2.46 5.93
N GLY A 164 3.39 -1.87 5.23
CA GLY A 164 3.12 -1.24 3.95
C GLY A 164 4.36 -0.88 3.17
N SER A 165 4.18 -0.54 1.89
CA SER A 165 5.27 -0.01 1.07
C SER A 165 5.57 1.44 1.46
N MET A 166 6.85 1.78 1.55
CA MET A 166 7.35 3.11 1.87
C MET A 166 7.89 3.82 0.64
N GLY A 167 7.63 5.13 0.52
CA GLY A 167 8.21 5.98 -0.51
C GLY A 167 7.33 6.14 -1.74
N ASP A 168 7.79 6.98 -2.67
CA ASP A 168 7.03 7.31 -3.87
C ASP A 168 7.21 6.24 -4.96
N TYR A 169 6.10 5.75 -5.52
CA TYR A 169 6.02 4.82 -6.64
C TYR A 169 6.59 5.34 -7.99
N SER A 170 7.45 6.36 -7.97
CA SER A 170 8.10 6.88 -9.17
C SER A 170 9.26 6.01 -9.66
N GLY A 171 9.68 5.00 -8.89
CA GLY A 171 10.66 4.01 -9.31
C GLY A 171 10.00 2.83 -10.00
N VAL A 172 10.27 2.66 -11.30
CA VAL A 172 9.99 1.41 -12.02
C VAL A 172 11.15 0.46 -11.66
N GLY A 173 11.02 -0.27 -10.55
CA GLY A 173 12.03 -1.23 -10.10
C GLY A 173 11.57 -2.04 -8.88
N ASP A 174 12.19 -3.21 -8.67
CA ASP A 174 11.80 -4.24 -7.69
C ASP A 174 12.14 -3.89 -6.23
N GLU A 175 12.64 -2.68 -5.97
CA GLU A 175 13.15 -2.25 -4.67
C GLU A 175 12.16 -1.30 -3.97
N ILE A 176 10.90 -1.70 -3.86
CA ILE A 176 9.91 -0.95 -3.07
C ILE A 176 10.05 -1.34 -1.59
N PRO A 177 10.59 -0.48 -0.70
CA PRO A 177 10.85 -0.85 0.68
C PRO A 177 9.57 -1.15 1.44
N VAL A 178 9.63 -2.12 2.34
CA VAL A 178 8.53 -2.46 3.25
C VAL A 178 8.80 -1.84 4.60
N GLY A 179 7.84 -1.08 5.10
CA GLY A 179 7.86 -0.45 6.40
C GLY A 179 6.87 -1.07 7.37
N TYR A 180 7.14 -0.84 8.64
CA TYR A 180 6.30 -1.17 9.77
C TYR A 180 6.07 0.06 10.64
N ILE A 181 4.84 0.26 11.09
CA ILE A 181 4.41 1.33 12.00
C ILE A 181 3.57 0.71 13.11
N SER A 182 4.06 0.70 14.33
CA SER A 182 3.35 0.11 15.47
C SER A 182 2.33 1.08 16.08
N THR A 183 1.32 0.52 16.74
CA THR A 183 0.36 1.26 17.57
C THR A 183 1.01 1.89 18.81
N GLU A 184 2.18 1.40 19.22
CA GLU A 184 2.97 1.91 20.34
C GLU A 184 3.84 3.14 19.97
N GLY A 185 3.72 3.64 18.74
CA GLY A 185 4.45 4.82 18.31
C GLY A 185 5.87 4.54 17.82
N TYR A 186 6.14 3.33 17.30
CA TYR A 186 7.41 2.99 16.66
C TYR A 186 7.26 2.84 15.15
N TYR A 187 8.32 3.14 14.38
CA TYR A 187 8.31 2.90 12.94
C TYR A 187 9.69 2.53 12.37
N GLY A 188 9.73 1.91 11.20
CA GLY A 188 10.98 1.60 10.51
C GLY A 188 10.80 0.84 9.21
N GLN A 189 11.79 0.89 8.33
CA GLN A 189 11.91 0.01 7.16
C GLN A 189 12.38 -1.37 7.62
N VAL A 190 11.57 -2.40 7.41
CA VAL A 190 11.88 -3.79 7.82
C VAL A 190 12.47 -4.63 6.70
N ALA A 191 12.21 -4.28 5.44
CA ALA A 191 12.75 -4.98 4.26
C ALA A 191 12.97 -4.01 3.09
N LYS A 192 13.82 -4.36 2.12
CA LYS A 192 14.03 -3.58 0.89
C LYS A 192 12.95 -3.83 -0.16
N ASN A 193 12.30 -4.98 -0.09
CA ASN A 193 11.21 -5.36 -0.99
C ASN A 193 10.27 -6.37 -0.31
N LEU A 194 9.16 -6.66 -0.99
CA LEU A 194 8.15 -7.57 -0.47
C LEU A 194 8.66 -9.01 -0.30
N LYS A 195 9.52 -9.49 -1.21
CA LYS A 195 10.06 -10.84 -1.13
C LYS A 195 10.90 -11.04 0.14
N GLU A 196 11.81 -10.12 0.41
CA GLU A 196 12.63 -10.12 1.63
C GLU A 196 11.74 -10.03 2.88
N PHE A 197 10.67 -9.23 2.84
CA PHE A 197 9.69 -9.20 3.93
C PHE A 197 8.96 -10.53 4.12
N LEU A 198 8.51 -11.17 3.04
CA LEU A 198 7.84 -12.47 3.11
C LEU A 198 8.76 -13.56 3.63
N GLU A 199 10.03 -13.58 3.20
CA GLU A 199 11.05 -14.48 3.74
C GLU A 199 11.26 -14.25 5.24
N LEU A 200 11.34 -12.99 5.66
CA LEU A 200 11.44 -12.64 7.09
C LEU A 200 10.24 -13.19 7.88
N VAL A 201 9.01 -12.90 7.48
CA VAL A 201 7.83 -13.24 8.29
C VAL A 201 7.43 -14.72 8.21
N VAL A 202 7.80 -15.42 7.14
CA VAL A 202 7.54 -16.86 6.98
C VAL A 202 8.57 -17.68 7.77
N PHE A 203 9.85 -17.29 7.75
CA PHE A 203 10.91 -18.07 8.41
C PHE A 203 11.27 -17.57 9.81
N TYR A 204 10.99 -16.31 10.12
CA TYR A 204 11.26 -15.67 11.41
C TYR A 204 10.03 -14.87 11.88
N PRO A 205 8.86 -15.51 12.08
CA PRO A 205 7.62 -14.81 12.45
C PRO A 205 7.71 -14.03 13.78
N PHE A 206 8.67 -14.37 14.63
CA PHE A 206 9.03 -13.70 15.90
C PHE A 206 9.98 -12.49 15.72
N TRP A 207 10.14 -11.97 14.51
CA TRP A 207 11.06 -10.85 14.21
C TRP A 207 10.82 -9.61 15.08
N ARG A 208 9.57 -9.34 15.49
CA ARG A 208 9.22 -8.25 16.41
C ARG A 208 9.86 -8.45 17.79
N ASP A 209 9.79 -9.66 18.34
CA ASP A 209 10.39 -10.00 19.63
C ASP A 209 11.92 -9.85 19.61
N VAL A 210 12.54 -10.13 18.45
CA VAL A 210 13.97 -9.90 18.22
C VAL A 210 14.30 -8.39 18.27
N ILE A 211 13.46 -7.54 17.68
CA ILE A 211 13.60 -6.08 17.79
C ILE A 211 13.45 -5.64 19.25
N GLU A 212 12.43 -6.12 19.96
CA GLU A 212 12.19 -5.78 21.37
C GLU A 212 13.37 -6.21 22.27
N CYS A 213 13.95 -7.40 22.03
CA CYS A 213 15.16 -7.85 22.72
C CYS A 213 16.34 -6.90 22.44
N GLN A 214 16.56 -6.53 21.18
CA GLN A 214 17.63 -5.62 20.78
C GLN A 214 17.47 -4.23 21.42
N GLN A 215 16.25 -3.66 21.41
CA GLN A 215 15.94 -2.38 22.03
C GLN A 215 16.16 -2.39 23.55
N SER A 216 15.87 -3.52 24.20
CA SER A 216 16.03 -3.69 25.65
C SER A 216 17.42 -4.16 26.08
N GLY A 217 18.35 -4.33 25.14
CA GLY A 217 19.70 -4.84 25.41
C GLY A 217 19.73 -6.29 25.90
N LYS A 218 18.67 -7.06 25.66
CA LYS A 218 18.57 -8.47 26.02
C LYS A 218 19.12 -9.34 24.89
N SER A 219 19.79 -10.43 25.25
CA SER A 219 20.17 -11.45 24.27
C SER A 219 18.93 -12.22 23.79
N TYR A 220 18.90 -12.55 22.50
CA TYR A 220 17.90 -13.42 21.91
C TYR A 220 18.55 -14.65 21.30
N ASP A 221 17.79 -15.74 21.18
CA ASP A 221 18.21 -16.99 20.54
C ASP A 221 17.13 -17.39 19.53
N VAL A 222 17.50 -17.28 18.25
CA VAL A 222 16.61 -17.54 17.11
C VAL A 222 16.09 -18.99 17.11
N VAL A 223 16.93 -19.96 17.49
CA VAL A 223 16.53 -21.38 17.50
C VAL A 223 15.51 -21.64 18.60
N LYS A 224 15.75 -21.05 19.78
CA LYS A 224 14.82 -21.14 20.90
C LYS A 224 13.48 -20.47 20.57
N MET A 225 13.52 -19.25 20.02
CA MET A 225 12.32 -18.50 19.63
C MET A 225 11.51 -19.22 18.54
N GLU A 226 12.18 -19.81 17.54
CA GLU A 226 11.51 -20.61 16.49
C GLU A 226 10.77 -21.80 17.10
N LYS A 227 11.41 -22.50 18.06
CA LYS A 227 10.78 -23.62 18.76
C LYS A 227 9.55 -23.18 19.56
N GLU A 228 9.69 -22.14 20.38
CA GLU A 228 8.59 -21.62 21.21
C GLU A 228 7.42 -21.12 20.35
N TRP A 229 7.71 -20.48 19.23
CA TRP A 229 6.69 -20.02 18.28
C TRP A 229 5.95 -21.18 17.62
N ALA A 230 6.68 -22.22 17.17
CA ALA A 230 6.11 -23.37 16.50
C ALA A 230 5.18 -24.20 17.40
N GLU A 231 5.44 -24.25 18.71
CA GLU A 231 4.60 -24.96 19.69
C GLU A 231 3.15 -24.45 19.73
N GLY A 232 2.93 -23.17 19.40
CA GLY A 232 1.61 -22.54 19.37
C GLY A 232 0.82 -22.73 18.06
N ILE A 233 1.40 -23.35 17.03
CA ILE A 233 0.80 -23.41 15.68
C ILE A 233 0.75 -24.84 15.16
N ALA A 234 -0.47 -25.37 15.01
CA ALA A 234 -0.70 -26.68 14.43
C ALA A 234 -0.14 -26.78 13.00
N GLU A 235 0.65 -27.83 12.76
CA GLU A 235 1.33 -28.12 11.49
C GLU A 235 2.24 -26.97 10.99
N TYR A 236 2.84 -26.19 11.89
CA TYR A 236 3.69 -25.03 11.57
C TYR A 236 4.68 -25.29 10.42
N HIS A 237 5.56 -26.28 10.55
CA HIS A 237 6.59 -26.56 9.53
C HIS A 237 6.01 -26.99 8.19
N LYS A 238 4.87 -27.69 8.17
CA LYS A 238 4.20 -28.12 6.94
C LYS A 238 3.59 -26.92 6.22
N LYS A 239 2.96 -26.00 6.96
CA LYS A 239 2.43 -24.73 6.45
C LYS A 239 3.55 -23.84 5.91
N GLN A 240 4.62 -23.68 6.68
CA GLN A 240 5.82 -22.92 6.30
C GLN A 240 6.47 -23.49 5.03
N THR A 241 6.67 -24.81 4.96
CA THR A 241 7.25 -25.47 3.78
C THR A 241 6.36 -25.31 2.56
N LYS A 242 5.04 -25.47 2.72
CA LYS A 242 4.08 -25.28 1.64
C LYS A 242 4.16 -23.88 1.05
N ILE A 243 4.06 -22.84 1.89
CA ILE A 243 4.09 -21.46 1.40
C ILE A 243 5.46 -21.10 0.83
N ALA A 244 6.55 -21.61 1.40
CA ALA A 244 7.89 -21.40 0.88
C ALA A 244 8.07 -21.98 -0.52
N ILE A 245 7.60 -23.21 -0.78
CA ILE A 245 7.65 -23.84 -2.10
C ILE A 245 6.75 -23.08 -3.09
N ASP A 246 5.49 -22.84 -2.70
CA ASP A 246 4.48 -22.26 -3.58
C ASP A 246 4.84 -20.81 -3.99
N LEU A 247 5.48 -20.06 -3.08
CA LEU A 247 5.91 -18.67 -3.30
C LEU A 247 7.40 -18.52 -3.63
N GLN A 248 8.13 -19.63 -3.74
CA GLN A 248 9.59 -19.65 -3.97
C GLN A 248 10.38 -18.78 -2.98
N LEU A 249 9.98 -18.82 -1.72
CA LEU A 249 10.69 -18.17 -0.61
C LEU A 249 11.76 -19.11 -0.11
N HIS A 250 12.90 -18.55 0.29
CA HIS A 250 14.01 -19.32 0.85
C HIS A 250 14.35 -18.83 2.27
N LYS A 251 14.71 -19.77 3.15
CA LYS A 251 15.18 -19.42 4.50
C LYS A 251 16.56 -18.81 4.36
N ASN A 252 16.65 -17.49 4.50
CA ASN A 252 17.90 -16.76 4.51
C ASN A 252 18.37 -16.59 5.97
N ALA A 253 19.56 -17.08 6.29
CA ALA A 253 20.14 -16.96 7.63
C ALA A 253 20.39 -15.50 8.05
N ASP A 254 20.55 -14.61 7.07
CA ASP A 254 20.85 -13.20 7.27
C ASP A 254 19.60 -12.31 7.31
N SER A 255 18.37 -12.85 7.18
CA SER A 255 17.14 -12.05 7.17
C SER A 255 17.00 -11.13 8.39
N ILE A 256 17.37 -11.60 9.58
CA ILE A 256 17.36 -10.78 10.82
C ILE A 256 18.39 -9.66 10.74
N SER A 257 19.60 -9.97 10.26
CA SER A 257 20.67 -8.98 10.07
C SER A 257 20.27 -7.92 9.04
N HIS A 258 19.67 -8.34 7.91
CA HIS A 258 19.16 -7.45 6.88
C HIS A 258 18.04 -6.55 7.42
N MET A 259 17.10 -7.09 8.20
CA MET A 259 16.08 -6.30 8.89
C MET A 259 16.71 -5.20 9.75
N PHE A 260 17.73 -5.51 10.56
CA PHE A 260 18.41 -4.48 11.37
C PHE A 260 19.12 -3.42 10.52
N ILE A 261 19.77 -3.82 9.42
CA ILE A 261 20.39 -2.89 8.47
C ILE A 261 19.32 -1.95 7.88
N ASN A 262 18.17 -2.48 7.47
CA ASN A 262 17.07 -1.70 6.91
C ASN A 262 16.49 -0.73 7.94
N LEU A 263 16.32 -1.15 9.20
CA LEU A 263 15.83 -0.29 10.28
C LEU A 263 16.74 0.93 10.49
N GLN A 264 18.06 0.76 10.37
CA GLN A 264 19.04 1.85 10.49
C GLN A 264 19.02 2.83 9.31
N GLN A 265 18.51 2.42 8.15
CA GLN A 265 18.46 3.24 6.94
C GLN A 265 17.26 4.21 6.90
N THR A 266 16.34 4.13 7.87
CA THR A 266 15.05 4.86 7.86
C THR A 266 15.14 6.35 8.24
N LYS A 267 16.17 7.07 7.79
CA LYS A 267 16.44 8.45 8.25
C LYS A 267 15.53 9.51 7.63
N ASN A 268 14.98 9.26 6.45
CA ASN A 268 14.20 10.25 5.69
C ASN A 268 12.68 10.05 5.78
N PHE A 269 12.24 8.94 6.38
CA PHE A 269 10.84 8.66 6.64
C PHE A 269 10.51 9.07 8.07
N LEU A 270 9.46 9.88 8.24
CA LEU A 270 9.02 10.42 9.51
C LEU A 270 7.53 10.11 9.67
N VAL A 271 7.16 9.68 10.87
CA VAL A 271 5.80 9.35 11.26
C VAL A 271 5.41 10.17 12.50
N TRP A 272 4.18 10.66 12.53
CA TRP A 272 3.61 11.41 13.65
C TRP A 272 2.18 10.95 13.93
N ALA A 273 1.72 11.17 15.15
CA ALA A 273 0.35 10.91 15.54
C ALA A 273 -0.61 11.90 14.84
N CYS A 274 -1.81 11.45 14.48
CA CYS A 274 -2.81 12.29 13.83
C CYS A 274 -3.41 13.36 14.77
N ASP A 275 -3.56 13.02 16.05
CA ASP A 275 -4.12 13.84 17.11
C ASP A 275 -3.15 14.93 17.62
N ASP A 276 -1.85 14.65 17.58
CA ASP A 276 -0.80 15.61 17.89
C ASP A 276 0.39 15.50 16.93
N LYS A 277 0.47 16.44 15.98
CA LYS A 277 1.58 16.52 15.01
C LYS A 277 2.94 16.81 15.65
N ASN A 278 2.99 17.22 16.91
CA ASN A 278 4.25 17.36 17.65
C ASN A 278 4.71 16.03 18.26
N THR A 279 3.80 15.05 18.40
CA THR A 279 4.10 13.70 18.86
C THR A 279 4.66 12.88 17.70
N LYS A 280 5.98 12.95 17.53
CA LYS A 280 6.71 12.12 16.58
C LYS A 280 6.84 10.70 17.12
N PHE A 281 6.60 9.74 16.24
CA PHE A 281 6.91 8.35 16.53
C PHE A 281 8.43 8.18 16.63
N LYS A 282 8.87 7.16 17.36
CA LYS A 282 10.28 6.80 17.49
C LYS A 282 10.66 5.80 16.41
N MET A 283 11.90 5.83 15.95
CA MET A 283 12.38 4.74 15.09
C MET A 283 12.49 3.46 15.92
N LEU A 284 12.14 2.32 15.32
CA LEU A 284 12.28 0.99 15.93
C LEU A 284 13.71 0.69 16.35
N LEU A 285 14.70 1.28 15.67
CA LEU A 285 16.08 1.24 16.13
C LEU A 285 16.62 2.67 16.09
N GLN A 286 16.66 3.33 17.25
CA GLN A 286 17.44 4.54 17.46
C GLN A 286 18.77 4.10 18.08
N LEU A 287 19.85 4.19 17.30
CA LEU A 287 21.22 4.16 17.83
C LEU A 287 21.56 5.52 18.44
#